data_AF-A0A6I9NDC9-F1
#
_entry.id   AF-A0A6I9NDC9-F1
#
_cell.length_a   1.000
_cell.length_b   1.000
_cell.length_c   1.000
_cell.angle_alpha   90.00
_cell.angle_beta   90.00
_cell.angle_gamma   90.00
#
_symmetry.space_group_name_H-M   'P 1'
#
loop_
_entity.id
_entity.type
_entity.pdbx_description
1 polymer ?
#
loop_
_entity_poly.entity_id
_entity_poly.type
_entity_poly.pdbx_seq_one_letter_code
_entity_poly.pdbx_strand_id
1 'polypeptide(L)'
;MLLRHAFSRLRSTQVAVVHCSAQTSSRHVLQKLGQTCMLLSSNTGRVFRPKDCENLVLYLKDINLPKPDKWGTSNLTAFLQQVLTYKGFYDENLEWVSLENIQVVASMSTGGAVGSHSLTSRFSSIVRIGTIDYPDREQLQTIYSAYLQPVLQHSLGSQASWASTGKTHQLAGSLVQLYEQVKAKFTVDDHSHYLFTPCILTEWVLSLLRYDLTAGNQTHTHHIH
;
A
#
# COMPACT_ATOMS: atom_id res chain seq x y z
N MET A 1 -3.89 1.28 1.62
CA MET A 1 -4.83 2.15 2.37
C MET A 1 -5.39 1.45 3.60
N LEU A 2 -6.02 0.28 3.46
CA LEU A 2 -6.67 -0.44 4.57
C LEU A 2 -5.73 -0.74 5.75
N LEU A 3 -4.55 -1.31 5.49
CA LEU A 3 -3.57 -1.60 6.55
C LEU A 3 -3.14 -0.34 7.31
N ARG A 4 -2.95 0.79 6.62
CA ARG A 4 -2.60 2.06 7.27
C ARG A 4 -3.71 2.54 8.20
N HIS A 5 -4.97 2.38 7.80
CA HIS A 5 -6.13 2.69 8.65
C HIS A 5 -6.23 1.73 9.85
N ALA A 6 -5.97 0.43 9.64
CA ALA A 6 -5.94 -0.53 10.74
C ALA A 6 -4.84 -0.19 11.76
N PHE A 7 -3.65 0.16 11.28
CA PHE A 7 -2.54 0.56 12.14
C PHE A 7 -2.81 1.85 12.91
N SER A 8 -3.49 2.84 12.30
CA SER A 8 -3.82 4.09 13.00
C SER A 8 -4.83 3.92 14.13
N ARG A 9 -5.51 2.76 14.22
CA ARG A 9 -6.40 2.41 15.33
C ARG A 9 -5.67 1.74 16.50
N LEU A 10 -4.44 1.30 16.30
CA LEU A 10 -3.65 0.65 17.35
C LEU A 10 -3.06 1.71 18.28
N ARG A 11 -3.08 1.44 19.58
CA ARG A 11 -2.45 2.29 20.61
C ARG A 11 -1.04 1.80 20.90
N SER A 12 -0.17 2.70 21.33
CA SER A 12 1.21 2.41 21.76
C SER A 12 2.01 1.54 20.78
N THR A 13 1.71 1.67 19.48
CA THR A 13 2.29 0.83 18.42
C THR A 13 2.95 1.72 17.37
N GLN A 14 4.22 1.45 17.07
CA GLN A 14 4.93 2.11 15.96
C GLN A 14 4.92 1.19 14.73
N VAL A 15 4.83 1.78 13.53
CA VAL A 15 4.91 1.01 12.27
C VAL A 15 6.21 1.33 11.55
N ALA A 16 7.05 0.32 11.37
CA ALA A 16 8.24 0.40 10.54
C ALA A 16 7.93 -0.20 9.15
N VAL A 17 7.89 0.66 8.13
CA VAL A 17 7.63 0.22 6.75
C VAL A 17 8.94 -0.08 6.03
N VAL A 18 9.00 -1.25 5.37
CA VAL A 18 10.06 -1.65 4.44
C VAL A 18 9.42 -1.88 3.07
N HIS A 19 9.85 -1.10 2.07
CA HIS A 19 9.46 -1.30 0.68
C HIS A 19 10.40 -2.32 0.05
N CYS A 20 9.88 -3.50 -0.26
CA CYS A 20 10.69 -4.55 -0.87
C CYS A 20 10.88 -4.28 -2.37
N SER A 21 12.01 -4.74 -2.86
CA SER A 21 12.42 -4.73 -4.27
C SER A 21 13.18 -6.02 -4.55
N ALA A 22 13.58 -6.23 -5.81
CA ALA A 22 14.39 -7.39 -6.20
C ALA A 22 15.73 -7.50 -5.43
N GLN A 23 16.26 -6.39 -4.90
CA GLN A 23 17.53 -6.32 -4.17
C GLN A 23 17.36 -6.38 -2.65
N THR A 24 16.12 -6.35 -2.14
CA THR A 24 15.87 -6.35 -0.71
C THR A 24 16.29 -7.69 -0.09
N SER A 25 17.05 -7.59 1.00
CA SER A 25 17.67 -8.71 1.71
C SER A 25 17.47 -8.55 3.22
N SER A 26 17.84 -9.57 4.00
CA SER A 26 17.75 -9.54 5.46
C SER A 26 18.44 -8.31 6.08
N ARG A 27 19.58 -7.88 5.52
CA ARG A 27 20.33 -6.69 5.98
C ARG A 27 19.50 -5.42 6.00
N HIS A 28 18.64 -5.21 5.01
CA HIS A 28 17.78 -4.02 4.95
C HIS A 28 16.73 -4.02 6.05
N VAL A 29 16.19 -5.19 6.38
CA VAL A 29 15.26 -5.37 7.51
C VAL A 29 15.99 -5.13 8.83
N LEU A 30 17.17 -5.70 8.99
CA LEU A 30 18.00 -5.50 10.19
C LEU A 30 18.39 -4.04 10.39
N GLN A 31 18.78 -3.34 9.32
CA GLN A 31 19.07 -1.91 9.37
C GLN A 31 17.83 -1.11 9.81
N LYS A 32 16.64 -1.46 9.28
CA LYS A 32 15.39 -0.80 9.69
C LYS A 32 15.07 -1.07 11.15
N LEU A 33 15.22 -2.31 11.61
CA LEU A 33 15.05 -2.69 13.01
C LEU A 33 16.05 -1.96 13.92
N GLY A 34 17.32 -1.82 13.54
CA GLY A 34 18.31 -1.06 14.32
C GLY A 34 18.00 0.43 14.43
N GLN A 35 17.32 1.01 13.45
CA GLN A 35 16.84 2.40 13.53
C GLN A 35 15.69 2.55 14.53
N THR A 36 14.72 1.63 14.51
CA THR A 36 13.48 1.74 15.31
C THR A 36 13.53 1.07 16.67
N CYS A 37 14.43 0.10 16.85
CA CYS A 37 14.59 -0.68 18.08
C CYS A 37 15.92 -0.36 18.76
N MET A 38 15.95 -0.48 20.08
CA MET A 38 17.17 -0.48 20.87
C MET A 38 17.63 -1.91 21.10
N LEU A 39 18.95 -2.10 21.08
CA LEU A 39 19.58 -3.34 21.47
C LEU A 39 19.88 -3.27 22.97
N LEU A 40 19.28 -4.18 23.73
CA LEU A 40 19.45 -4.30 25.17
C LEU A 40 20.18 -5.59 25.50
N SER A 41 21.00 -5.58 26.55
CA SER A 41 21.60 -6.81 27.10
C SER A 41 20.71 -7.33 28.22
N SER A 42 20.23 -8.56 28.08
CA SER A 42 19.47 -9.28 29.08
C SER A 42 20.26 -10.48 29.62
N ASN A 43 19.76 -11.11 30.68
CA ASN A 43 20.32 -12.34 31.24
C ASN A 43 20.31 -13.52 30.25
N THR A 44 19.43 -13.49 29.25
CA THR A 44 19.30 -14.50 28.18
C THR A 44 20.04 -14.14 26.89
N GLY A 45 20.78 -13.02 26.87
CA GLY A 45 21.51 -12.53 25.70
C GLY A 45 21.04 -11.16 25.23
N ARG A 46 21.46 -10.78 24.02
CA ARG A 46 21.10 -9.48 23.41
C ARG A 46 19.67 -9.55 22.86
N VAL A 47 18.88 -8.51 23.10
CA VAL A 47 17.47 -8.41 22.67
C VAL A 47 17.19 -7.09 21.97
N PHE A 48 16.49 -7.15 20.84
CA PHE A 48 15.91 -5.99 20.19
C PHE A 48 14.52 -5.71 20.77
N ARG A 49 14.35 -4.50 21.30
CA ARG A 49 13.07 -3.98 21.81
C ARG A 49 12.75 -2.63 21.16
N PRO A 50 11.48 -2.30 20.86
CA PRO A 50 11.14 -0.98 20.30
C PRO A 50 11.53 0.15 21.27
N LYS A 51 12.02 1.29 20.74
CA LYS A 51 12.55 2.40 21.56
C LYS A 51 11.46 3.19 22.28
N ASP A 52 10.47 3.65 21.51
CA ASP A 52 9.53 4.68 21.95
C ASP A 52 8.09 4.16 22.11
N CYS A 53 7.89 2.85 21.98
CA CYS A 53 6.57 2.23 21.96
C CYS A 53 6.58 0.83 22.59
N GLU A 54 5.42 0.35 23.01
CA GLU A 54 5.30 -1.00 23.58
C GLU A 54 5.46 -2.07 22.50
N ASN A 55 4.89 -1.84 21.32
CA ASN A 55 4.87 -2.79 20.22
C ASN A 55 5.35 -2.14 18.91
N LEU A 56 6.12 -2.88 18.12
CA LEU A 56 6.51 -2.49 16.77
C LEU A 56 5.84 -3.40 15.75
N VAL A 57 5.21 -2.81 14.74
CA VAL A 57 4.75 -3.53 13.55
C VAL A 57 5.76 -3.29 12.43
N LEU A 58 6.50 -4.34 12.07
CA LEU A 58 7.34 -4.36 10.88
C LEU A 58 6.46 -4.70 9.67
N TYR A 59 6.14 -3.70 8.86
CA TYR A 59 5.34 -3.85 7.66
C TYR A 59 6.24 -3.98 6.42
N LEU A 60 6.27 -5.17 5.81
CA LEU A 60 6.96 -5.41 4.54
C LEU A 60 5.99 -5.31 3.37
N LYS A 61 6.21 -4.31 2.52
CA LYS A 61 5.44 -4.14 1.29
C LYS A 61 6.11 -4.93 0.17
N ASP A 62 5.32 -5.73 -0.56
CA ASP A 62 5.70 -6.47 -1.77
C ASP A 62 6.74 -7.58 -1.52
N ILE A 63 6.46 -8.46 -0.55
CA ILE A 63 7.38 -9.53 -0.11
C ILE A 63 7.72 -10.59 -1.17
N ASN A 64 7.01 -10.59 -2.29
CA ASN A 64 7.17 -11.49 -3.41
C ASN A 64 8.16 -10.97 -4.48
N LEU A 65 8.65 -9.73 -4.37
CA LEU A 65 9.64 -9.15 -5.29
C LEU A 65 11.10 -9.56 -5.08
N PRO A 66 11.59 -9.83 -3.85
CA PRO A 66 12.99 -10.19 -3.62
C PRO A 66 13.42 -11.39 -4.46
N LYS A 67 14.53 -11.23 -5.20
CA LYS A 67 14.99 -12.23 -6.15
C LYS A 67 15.43 -13.52 -5.44
N PRO A 68 14.91 -14.69 -5.85
CA PRO A 68 15.38 -15.97 -5.31
C PRO A 68 16.78 -16.31 -5.84
N ASP A 69 17.48 -17.15 -5.10
CA ASP A 69 18.72 -17.76 -5.56
C ASP A 69 18.48 -18.79 -6.67
N LYS A 70 19.56 -19.41 -7.15
CA LYS A 70 19.53 -20.47 -8.18
C LYS A 70 18.69 -21.70 -7.79
N TRP A 71 18.32 -21.83 -6.52
CA TRP A 71 17.54 -22.94 -5.98
C TRP A 71 16.10 -22.53 -5.63
N GLY A 72 15.68 -21.32 -5.99
CA GLY A 72 14.32 -20.83 -5.75
C GLY A 72 14.08 -20.31 -4.34
N THR A 73 15.12 -20.09 -3.52
CA THR A 73 14.98 -19.60 -2.15
C THR A 73 15.33 -18.11 -2.06
N SER A 74 14.41 -17.31 -1.53
CA SER A 74 14.68 -15.91 -1.20
C SER A 74 15.31 -15.77 0.18
N ASN A 75 16.44 -15.06 0.27
CA ASN A 75 17.11 -14.75 1.53
C ASN A 75 16.18 -14.03 2.52
N LEU A 76 15.35 -13.10 2.03
CA LEU A 76 14.41 -12.36 2.87
C LEU A 76 13.38 -13.30 3.50
N THR A 77 12.74 -14.16 2.70
CA THR A 77 11.72 -15.10 3.19
C THR A 77 12.31 -16.11 4.16
N ALA A 78 13.52 -16.61 3.90
CA ALA A 78 14.22 -17.51 4.82
C ALA A 78 14.55 -16.83 6.16
N PHE A 79 15.01 -15.58 6.12
CA PHE A 79 15.26 -14.78 7.32
C PHE A 79 13.97 -14.54 8.11
N LEU A 80 12.88 -14.14 7.45
CA LEU A 80 11.59 -13.95 8.11
C LEU A 80 11.07 -15.25 8.72
N GLN A 81 11.26 -16.39 8.03
CA GLN A 81 10.91 -17.70 8.57
C GLN A 81 11.68 -17.97 9.87
N GLN A 82 13.00 -17.75 9.89
CA GLN A 82 13.81 -17.91 11.10
C GLN A 82 13.32 -17.00 12.24
N VAL A 83 13.10 -15.72 11.94
CA VAL A 83 12.62 -14.73 12.93
C VAL A 83 11.27 -15.12 13.51
N LEU A 84 10.33 -15.58 12.69
CA LEU A 84 8.99 -15.96 13.15
C LEU A 84 8.98 -17.27 13.95
N THR A 85 9.79 -18.26 13.55
CA THR A 85 9.85 -19.56 14.23
C THR A 85 10.61 -19.48 15.55
N TYR A 86 11.76 -18.82 15.56
CA TYR A 86 12.69 -18.84 16.70
C TYR A 86 12.71 -17.54 17.50
N LYS A 87 11.95 -16.51 17.08
CA LYS A 87 11.89 -15.20 17.75
C LYS A 87 13.25 -14.51 17.88
N GLY A 88 14.11 -14.68 16.91
CA GLY A 88 15.45 -14.10 16.90
C GLY A 88 16.24 -14.44 15.65
N PHE A 89 17.46 -13.95 15.59
CA PHE A 89 18.39 -14.19 14.50
C PHE A 89 19.84 -14.16 14.99
N TYR A 90 20.77 -14.62 14.15
CA TYR A 90 22.21 -14.51 14.42
C TYR A 90 22.77 -13.22 13.80
N ASP A 91 23.45 -12.43 14.62
CA ASP A 91 24.19 -11.24 14.21
C ASP A 91 25.47 -11.61 13.44
N GLU A 92 26.13 -10.63 12.80
CA GLU A 92 27.38 -10.84 12.06
C GLU A 92 28.51 -11.39 12.96
N ASN A 93 28.44 -11.13 14.26
CA ASN A 93 29.35 -11.66 15.28
C ASN A 93 29.01 -13.08 15.75
N LEU A 94 28.10 -13.78 15.06
CA LEU A 94 27.62 -15.13 15.41
C LEU A 94 26.91 -15.22 16.78
N GLU A 95 26.47 -14.08 17.30
CA GLU A 95 25.71 -14.04 18.55
C GLU A 95 24.20 -14.05 18.28
N TRP A 96 23.46 -14.76 19.14
CA TRP A 96 22.01 -14.80 19.06
C TRP A 96 21.41 -13.50 19.60
N VAL A 97 20.55 -12.90 18.79
CA VAL A 97 19.78 -11.70 19.15
C VAL A 97 18.30 -12.03 19.11
N SER A 98 17.63 -11.94 20.25
CA SER A 98 16.18 -12.15 20.36
C SER A 98 15.40 -10.91 19.95
N LEU A 99 14.15 -11.10 19.52
CA LEU A 99 13.22 -10.04 19.13
C LEU A 99 12.03 -10.05 20.09
N GLU A 100 11.80 -8.93 20.79
CA GLU A 100 10.68 -8.76 21.70
C GLU A 100 9.73 -7.66 21.24
N ASN A 101 8.42 -7.91 21.37
CA ASN A 101 7.33 -6.99 21.00
C ASN A 101 7.40 -6.48 19.55
N ILE A 102 7.79 -7.35 18.62
CA ILE A 102 7.82 -7.06 17.18
C ILE A 102 6.86 -8.00 16.46
N GLN A 103 5.89 -7.43 15.75
CA GLN A 103 4.98 -8.16 14.89
C GLN A 103 5.34 -7.91 13.42
N VAL A 104 5.40 -8.98 12.63
CA VAL A 104 5.65 -8.88 11.19
C VAL A 104 4.32 -8.91 10.44
N VAL A 105 4.09 -7.92 9.58
CA VAL A 105 2.95 -7.86 8.67
C VAL A 105 3.49 -7.69 7.26
N ALA A 106 2.92 -8.38 6.27
CA ALA A 106 3.37 -8.31 4.90
C ALA A 106 2.20 -8.09 3.93
N SER A 107 2.49 -7.45 2.79
CA SER A 107 1.60 -7.41 1.63
C SER A 107 2.31 -7.96 0.40
N MET A 108 1.55 -8.52 -0.54
CA MET A 108 2.05 -8.94 -1.85
C MET A 108 0.96 -8.76 -2.89
N SER A 109 1.35 -8.57 -4.15
CA SER A 109 0.45 -8.58 -5.30
C SER A 109 0.36 -9.99 -5.89
N THR A 110 -0.85 -10.46 -6.15
CA THR A 110 -1.11 -11.78 -6.77
C THR A 110 -1.15 -11.74 -8.30
N GLY A 111 -1.28 -10.55 -8.90
CA GLY A 111 -1.20 -10.39 -10.35
C GLY A 111 0.21 -10.76 -10.80
N GLY A 112 0.33 -11.74 -11.70
CA GLY A 112 1.58 -12.33 -12.22
C GLY A 112 2.49 -11.37 -12.99
N ALA A 113 2.71 -10.17 -12.46
CA ALA A 113 3.66 -9.20 -12.92
C ALA A 113 5.05 -9.83 -12.92
N VAL A 114 5.76 -9.62 -14.02
CA VAL A 114 7.13 -10.09 -14.23
C VAL A 114 8.00 -9.72 -13.02
N GLY A 115 8.66 -10.71 -12.43
CA GLY A 115 9.49 -10.53 -11.22
C GLY A 115 8.78 -10.81 -9.89
N SER A 116 7.51 -11.23 -9.92
CA SER A 116 6.84 -11.77 -8.73
C SER A 116 7.19 -13.25 -8.54
N HIS A 117 7.61 -13.61 -7.33
CA HIS A 117 7.99 -14.97 -6.98
C HIS A 117 7.03 -15.59 -5.97
N SER A 118 6.81 -16.91 -6.06
CA SER A 118 5.98 -17.63 -5.11
C SER A 118 6.65 -17.71 -3.73
N LEU A 119 5.83 -17.61 -2.68
CA LEU A 119 6.30 -17.82 -1.32
C LEU A 119 6.47 -19.33 -1.06
N THR A 120 7.42 -19.66 -0.19
CA THR A 120 7.66 -21.05 0.19
C THR A 120 6.50 -21.56 1.05
N SER A 121 6.13 -22.84 0.87
CA SER A 121 5.08 -23.48 1.68
C SER A 121 5.38 -23.38 3.18
N ARG A 122 6.65 -23.56 3.57
CA ARG A 122 7.11 -23.41 4.96
C ARG A 122 6.80 -22.04 5.55
N PHE A 123 7.01 -20.96 4.79
CA PHE A 123 6.68 -19.62 5.26
C PHE A 123 5.17 -19.44 5.38
N SER A 124 4.40 -19.85 4.37
CA SER A 124 2.94 -19.74 4.39
C SER A 124 2.27 -20.52 5.52
N SER A 125 2.85 -21.63 5.97
CA SER A 125 2.32 -22.44 7.08
C SER A 125 2.45 -21.77 8.45
N ILE A 126 3.37 -20.81 8.63
CA ILE A 126 3.62 -20.14 9.91
C ILE A 126 2.77 -18.88 10.04
N VAL A 127 2.40 -18.27 8.92
CA VAL A 127 1.68 -16.99 8.88
C VAL A 127 0.19 -17.15 8.60
N ARG A 128 -0.60 -16.15 9.00
CA ARG A 128 -2.01 -16.03 8.61
C ARG A 128 -2.08 -15.24 7.31
N ILE A 129 -2.79 -15.76 6.31
CA ILE A 129 -2.96 -15.12 5.00
C ILE A 129 -4.43 -14.75 4.82
N GLY A 130 -4.68 -13.55 4.29
CA GLY A 130 -5.98 -13.11 3.83
C GLY A 130 -5.86 -12.46 2.46
N THR A 131 -6.88 -12.65 1.62
CA THR A 131 -6.96 -12.08 0.27
C THR A 131 -8.03 -11.00 0.23
N ILE A 132 -7.77 -9.96 -0.54
CA ILE A 132 -8.71 -8.86 -0.78
C ILE A 132 -8.68 -8.60 -2.27
N ASP A 133 -9.85 -8.70 -2.89
CA ASP A 133 -10.01 -8.41 -4.31
C ASP A 133 -10.35 -6.94 -4.54
N TYR A 134 -10.30 -6.53 -5.81
CA TYR A 134 -10.73 -5.18 -6.17
C TYR A 134 -12.23 -5.01 -5.89
N PRO A 135 -12.67 -3.81 -5.46
CA PRO A 135 -14.10 -3.53 -5.29
C PRO A 135 -14.86 -3.68 -6.61
N ASP A 136 -16.11 -4.12 -6.52
CA ASP A 136 -16.99 -4.25 -7.67
C ASP A 136 -17.37 -2.89 -8.26
N ARG A 137 -17.89 -2.89 -9.48
CA ARG A 137 -18.32 -1.66 -10.19
C ARG A 137 -19.20 -0.75 -9.35
N GLU A 138 -20.23 -1.31 -8.70
CA GLU A 138 -21.17 -0.57 -7.86
C GLU A 138 -20.50 0.04 -6.64
N GLN A 139 -19.56 -0.70 -6.03
CA GLN A 139 -18.77 -0.21 -4.91
C GLN A 139 -17.82 0.91 -5.35
N LEU A 140 -17.14 0.76 -6.48
CA LEU A 140 -16.29 1.80 -7.05
C LEU A 140 -17.10 3.06 -7.35
N GLN A 141 -18.29 2.93 -7.96
CA GLN A 141 -19.17 4.07 -8.23
C GLN A 141 -19.56 4.80 -6.94
N THR A 142 -19.91 4.06 -5.89
CA THR A 142 -20.24 4.64 -4.57
C THR A 142 -19.04 5.37 -3.96
N ILE A 143 -17.86 4.75 -3.99
CA ILE A 143 -16.61 5.33 -3.47
C ILE A 143 -16.28 6.62 -4.22
N TYR A 144 -16.23 6.58 -5.56
CA TYR A 144 -15.85 7.76 -6.33
C TYR A 144 -16.92 8.84 -6.34
N SER A 145 -18.20 8.50 -6.20
CA SER A 145 -19.25 9.49 -5.96
C SER A 145 -19.01 10.25 -4.66
N ALA A 146 -18.65 9.56 -3.57
CA ALA A 146 -18.34 10.18 -2.28
C ALA A 146 -17.06 11.04 -2.33
N TYR A 147 -16.06 10.68 -3.15
CA TYR A 147 -14.86 11.49 -3.37
C TYR A 147 -15.12 12.71 -4.26
N LEU A 148 -15.93 12.57 -5.31
CA LEU A 148 -16.24 13.66 -6.25
C LEU A 148 -17.07 14.76 -5.62
N GLN A 149 -18.00 14.42 -4.72
CA GLN A 149 -18.89 15.39 -4.09
C GLN A 149 -18.14 16.58 -3.45
N PRO A 150 -17.20 16.38 -2.51
CA PRO A 150 -16.45 17.49 -1.92
C PRO A 150 -15.53 18.19 -2.93
N VAL A 151 -14.94 17.45 -3.87
CA VAL A 151 -14.05 18.02 -4.90
C VAL A 151 -14.81 18.99 -5.82
N LEU A 152 -16.00 18.60 -6.27
CA LEU A 152 -16.86 19.43 -7.11
C LEU A 152 -17.42 20.62 -6.33
N GLN A 153 -17.85 20.43 -5.09
CA GLN A 153 -18.30 21.52 -4.22
C GLN A 153 -17.20 22.58 -4.02
N HIS A 154 -15.97 22.14 -3.81
CA HIS A 154 -14.83 23.04 -3.68
C HIS A 154 -14.53 23.80 -4.99
N SER A 155 -14.54 23.10 -6.12
CA SER A 155 -14.08 23.64 -7.40
C SER A 155 -15.14 24.48 -8.13
N LEU A 156 -16.44 24.23 -7.92
CA LEU A 156 -17.54 24.88 -8.65
C LEU A 156 -18.31 25.92 -7.81
N GLY A 157 -18.04 26.03 -6.50
CA GLY A 157 -18.67 27.03 -5.63
C GLY A 157 -20.20 27.00 -5.67
N SER A 158 -20.84 28.17 -5.83
CA SER A 158 -22.31 28.35 -5.84
C SER A 158 -23.04 27.77 -7.05
N GLN A 159 -22.34 27.17 -8.03
CA GLN A 159 -22.91 26.44 -9.18
C GLN A 159 -23.44 25.05 -8.76
N ALA A 160 -24.21 25.00 -7.67
CA ALA A 160 -24.68 23.79 -6.98
C ALA A 160 -25.59 22.86 -7.81
N SER A 161 -25.93 23.24 -9.06
CA SER A 161 -26.73 22.41 -9.96
C SER A 161 -25.99 21.16 -10.46
N TRP A 162 -24.65 21.20 -10.50
CA TRP A 162 -23.78 20.06 -10.84
C TRP A 162 -23.35 19.24 -9.63
N ALA A 163 -23.32 19.87 -8.45
CA ALA A 163 -22.99 19.20 -7.18
C ALA A 163 -24.16 18.41 -6.57
N SER A 164 -25.24 18.19 -7.33
CA SER A 164 -26.35 17.35 -6.87
C SER A 164 -25.92 15.88 -6.82
N THR A 165 -26.32 15.17 -5.76
CA THR A 165 -25.91 13.79 -5.51
C THR A 165 -26.17 12.87 -6.71
N GLY A 166 -27.29 13.08 -7.41
CA GLY A 166 -27.64 12.28 -8.60
C GLY A 166 -26.68 12.48 -9.78
N LYS A 167 -26.29 13.72 -10.09
CA LYS A 167 -25.36 14.00 -11.20
C LYS A 167 -23.94 13.56 -10.88
N THR A 168 -23.49 13.77 -9.63
CA THR A 168 -22.20 13.27 -9.16
C THR A 168 -22.11 11.74 -9.26
N HIS A 169 -23.18 11.04 -8.91
CA HIS A 169 -23.24 9.59 -9.03
C HIS A 169 -23.22 9.11 -10.48
N GLN A 170 -23.91 9.81 -11.39
CA GLN A 170 -23.84 9.55 -12.84
C GLN A 170 -22.43 9.76 -13.38
N LEU A 171 -21.77 10.86 -13.02
CA LEU A 171 -20.39 11.16 -13.41
C LEU A 171 -19.42 10.07 -12.91
N ALA A 172 -19.53 9.68 -11.64
CA ALA A 172 -18.75 8.57 -11.09
C ALA A 172 -18.97 7.28 -11.88
N GLY A 173 -20.22 6.98 -12.25
CA GLY A 173 -20.57 5.82 -13.08
C GLY A 173 -19.90 5.85 -14.46
N SER A 174 -19.90 7.01 -15.13
CA SER A 174 -19.22 7.19 -16.42
C SER A 174 -17.70 7.03 -16.32
N LEU A 175 -17.08 7.56 -15.26
CA LEU A 175 -15.64 7.40 -15.01
C LEU A 175 -15.27 5.93 -14.78
N VAL A 176 -16.03 5.22 -13.95
CA VAL A 176 -15.82 3.79 -13.69
C VAL A 176 -16.03 2.98 -14.96
N GLN A 177 -17.06 3.27 -15.75
CA GLN A 177 -17.31 2.60 -17.02
C GLN A 177 -16.15 2.81 -18.01
N LEU A 178 -15.61 4.03 -18.12
CA LEU A 178 -14.44 4.27 -18.96
C LEU A 178 -13.23 3.47 -18.48
N TYR A 179 -12.97 3.47 -17.17
CA TYR A 179 -11.89 2.69 -16.58
C TYR A 179 -12.01 1.19 -16.89
N GLU A 180 -13.20 0.62 -16.79
CA GLU A 180 -13.45 -0.79 -17.13
C GLU A 180 -13.20 -1.06 -18.62
N GLN A 181 -13.69 -0.19 -19.51
CA GLN A 181 -13.48 -0.32 -20.95
C GLN A 181 -11.99 -0.23 -21.33
N VAL A 182 -11.25 0.69 -20.72
CA VAL A 182 -9.80 0.85 -20.93
C VAL A 182 -9.06 -0.38 -20.42
N LYS A 183 -9.35 -0.83 -19.19
CA LYS A 183 -8.75 -2.03 -18.61
C LYS A 183 -9.05 -3.30 -19.42
N ALA A 184 -10.22 -3.40 -20.03
CA ALA A 184 -10.59 -4.55 -20.87
C ALA A 184 -9.90 -4.52 -22.24
N LYS A 185 -9.67 -3.33 -22.80
CA LYS A 185 -9.10 -3.16 -24.14
C LYS A 185 -7.57 -3.20 -24.16
N PHE A 186 -6.92 -2.69 -23.12
CA PHE A 186 -5.46 -2.56 -23.04
C PHE A 186 -4.94 -3.46 -21.93
N THR A 187 -4.13 -4.46 -22.30
CA THR A 187 -3.61 -5.43 -21.34
C THR A 187 -2.09 -5.36 -21.23
N VAL A 188 -1.56 -5.97 -20.17
CA VAL A 188 -0.10 -6.10 -19.96
C VAL A 188 0.57 -6.90 -21.08
N ASP A 189 -0.19 -7.74 -21.79
CA ASP A 189 0.30 -8.54 -22.92
C ASP A 189 0.62 -7.67 -24.14
N ASP A 190 -0.11 -6.55 -24.33
CA ASP A 190 0.20 -5.58 -25.39
C ASP A 190 1.49 -4.84 -25.05
N HIS A 191 1.54 -4.27 -23.85
CA HIS A 191 2.69 -3.53 -23.34
C HIS A 191 2.82 -3.70 -21.83
N SER A 192 4.05 -3.95 -21.37
CA SER A 192 4.36 -4.22 -19.95
C SER A 192 3.96 -3.09 -18.99
N HIS A 193 3.81 -1.85 -19.47
CA HIS A 193 3.46 -0.69 -18.67
C HIS A 193 1.94 -0.43 -18.58
N TYR A 194 1.10 -1.24 -19.23
CA TYR A 194 -0.36 -1.13 -19.19
C TYR A 194 -0.93 -1.71 -17.88
N LEU A 195 -0.65 -1.02 -16.77
CA LEU A 195 -1.11 -1.38 -15.44
C LEU A 195 -2.25 -0.47 -14.99
N PHE A 196 -3.49 -0.93 -15.18
CA PHE A 196 -4.68 -0.20 -14.74
C PHE A 196 -5.11 -0.63 -13.34
N THR A 197 -5.04 0.30 -12.39
CA THR A 197 -5.50 0.12 -11.01
C THR A 197 -6.43 1.27 -10.60
N PRO A 198 -7.26 1.10 -9.54
CA PRO A 198 -8.09 2.18 -9.01
C PRO A 198 -7.30 3.40 -8.50
N CYS A 199 -5.98 3.30 -8.35
CA CYS A 199 -5.13 4.47 -8.09
C CYS A 199 -5.30 5.53 -9.19
N ILE A 200 -5.42 5.11 -10.47
CA ILE A 200 -5.62 6.02 -11.61
C ILE A 200 -6.94 6.80 -11.46
N LEU A 201 -8.04 6.11 -11.10
CA LEU A 201 -9.31 6.78 -10.84
C LEU A 201 -9.21 7.79 -9.70
N THR A 202 -8.45 7.46 -8.66
CA THR A 202 -8.22 8.36 -7.51
C THR A 202 -7.41 9.58 -7.92
N GLU A 203 -6.33 9.40 -8.68
CA GLU A 203 -5.51 10.48 -9.22
C GLU A 203 -6.32 11.37 -10.18
N TRP A 204 -7.18 10.77 -10.99
CA TRP A 204 -8.04 11.51 -11.92
C TRP A 204 -9.02 12.41 -11.17
N VAL A 205 -9.72 11.89 -10.16
CA VAL A 205 -10.66 12.67 -9.34
C VAL A 205 -9.94 13.78 -8.58
N LEU A 206 -8.78 13.49 -7.96
CA LEU A 206 -8.02 14.50 -7.21
C LEU A 206 -7.39 15.55 -8.13
N SER A 207 -7.07 15.21 -9.38
CA SER A 207 -6.52 16.16 -10.35
C SER A 207 -7.52 17.26 -10.72
N LEU A 208 -8.83 17.04 -10.53
CA LEU A 208 -9.84 18.08 -10.74
C LEU A 208 -9.63 19.28 -9.81
N LEU A 209 -9.09 19.08 -8.61
CA LEU A 209 -8.76 20.16 -7.67
C LEU A 209 -7.70 21.14 -8.20
N ARG A 210 -6.96 20.75 -9.25
CA ARG A 210 -5.93 21.61 -9.87
C ARG A 210 -6.50 22.61 -10.86
N TYR A 211 -7.76 22.44 -11.26
CA TYR A 211 -8.42 23.29 -12.25
C TYR A 211 -9.30 24.31 -11.55
N ASP A 212 -9.18 25.58 -11.95
CA ASP A 212 -10.15 26.60 -11.56
C ASP A 212 -11.38 26.50 -12.46
N LEU A 213 -12.38 25.75 -12.00
CA LEU A 213 -13.63 25.54 -12.72
C LEU A 213 -14.60 26.74 -12.59
N THR A 214 -14.22 27.80 -11.86
CA THR A 214 -15.01 29.03 -11.73
C THR A 214 -14.70 30.09 -12.80
N ALA A 215 -13.55 29.96 -13.47
CA ALA A 215 -13.01 30.96 -14.40
C ALA A 215 -13.83 31.16 -15.69
N GLY A 216 -14.67 30.18 -16.09
CA GLY A 216 -15.50 30.27 -17.30
C GLY A 216 -16.60 31.34 -17.26
N ASN A 217 -16.83 32.00 -16.11
CA ASN A 217 -17.89 32.99 -15.94
C ASN A 217 -17.41 34.45 -16.00
N GLN A 218 -16.10 34.72 -16.12
CA GLN A 218 -15.59 36.10 -16.20
C GLN A 218 -15.58 36.68 -17.63
N THR A 219 -15.83 35.88 -18.66
CA THR A 219 -15.73 36.33 -20.06
C THR A 219 -17.02 36.91 -20.67
N HIS A 220 -18.10 37.07 -19.91
CA HIS A 220 -19.38 37.59 -20.45
C HIS A 220 -19.82 38.99 -19.97
N THR A 221 -19.02 39.71 -19.17
CA THR A 221 -19.44 41.01 -18.60
C THR A 221 -18.48 42.17 -18.88
N HIS A 222 -17.84 42.23 -20.05
CA HIS A 222 -17.11 43.43 -20.46
C HIS A 222 -17.53 43.92 -21.86
N HIS A 223 -18.23 45.06 -21.83
CA HIS A 223 -18.44 46.07 -22.87
C HIS A 223 -19.51 45.87 -23.95
N ILE A 224 -20.76 46.22 -23.62
CA ILE A 224 -21.60 47.06 -24.49
C ILE A 224 -22.30 48.13 -23.63
N HIS A 225 -21.70 49.32 -23.63
CA HIS A 225 -22.26 50.69 -23.65
C HIS A 225 -21.45 51.68 -22.83
#